data_AF-A0A5C9EFK6-F1
#
_entry.id   AF-A0A5C9EFK6-F1
#
_cell.length_a   1.000
_cell.length_b   1.000
_cell.length_c   1.000
_cell.angle_alpha   90.00
_cell.angle_beta   90.00
_cell.angle_gamma   90.00
#
_symmetry.space_group_name_H-M   'P 1'
#
loop_
_entity.id
_entity.type
_entity.pdbx_description
1 polymer ?
#
loop_
_entity_poly.entity_id
_entity_poly.type
_entity_poly.pdbx_seq_one_letter_code
_entity_poly.pdbx_strand_id
1 'polypeptide(L)'
;MFLVLTHFHGVKGPVIFLNYPENIPSSVRNKVLRFFDLDIEEEFFEIVLINQGQRIVNLYFEIPSEWARGGVEMAMISVVMKTEYDSSLIYDFLKDIVEEIILTDNVFKSFYKFDDFHYNDIEIDLNYEILKKILRRSLERFIEKLTGKNIK
;
A
#
# COMPACT_ATOMS: atom_id res chain seq x y z
N MET A 1 12.95 6.24 -0.68
CA MET A 1 12.08 5.04 -0.65
C MET A 1 10.65 5.55 -0.63
N PHE A 2 9.76 4.92 -1.39
CA PHE A 2 8.34 5.24 -1.36
C PHE A 2 7.56 4.01 -0.93
N LEU A 3 6.60 4.17 -0.04
CA LEU A 3 5.59 3.16 0.31
C LEU A 3 4.28 3.59 -0.31
N VAL A 4 3.63 2.71 -1.06
CA VAL A 4 2.45 3.03 -1.86
C VAL A 4 1.39 1.97 -1.59
N LEU A 5 0.22 2.39 -1.14
CA LEU A 5 -0.96 1.55 -1.03
C LEU A 5 -1.87 1.83 -2.23
N THR A 6 -2.14 0.79 -3.00
CA THR A 6 -3.03 0.79 -4.16
C THR A 6 -4.28 0.02 -3.81
N HIS A 7 -5.43 0.50 -4.27
CA HIS A 7 -6.75 -0.10 -4.05
C HIS A 7 -7.49 -0.19 -5.38
N PHE A 8 -8.27 -1.26 -5.56
CA PHE A 8 -9.17 -1.38 -6.71
C PHE A 8 -10.51 -0.71 -6.42
N HIS A 9 -10.72 0.48 -6.98
CA HIS A 9 -11.99 1.18 -6.87
C HIS A 9 -12.97 0.69 -7.94
N GLY A 10 -14.14 0.20 -7.55
CA GLY A 10 -15.08 -0.50 -8.46
C GLY A 10 -15.51 0.26 -9.73
N VAL A 11 -15.51 1.60 -9.71
CA VAL A 11 -15.76 2.45 -10.90
C VAL A 11 -14.48 2.92 -11.61
N LYS A 12 -13.41 3.23 -10.88
CA LYS A 12 -12.20 3.90 -11.42
C LYS A 12 -11.10 2.91 -11.80
N GLY A 13 -11.22 1.64 -11.42
CA GLY A 13 -10.14 0.66 -11.49
C GLY A 13 -9.10 0.88 -10.39
N PRO A 14 -7.84 0.45 -10.59
CA PRO A 14 -6.78 0.67 -9.61
C PRO A 14 -6.49 2.16 -9.40
N VAL A 15 -6.35 2.54 -8.14
CA VAL A 15 -6.00 3.90 -7.73
C VAL A 15 -4.90 3.86 -6.68
N ILE A 16 -4.00 4.84 -6.73
CA ILE A 16 -3.07 5.08 -5.62
C ILE A 16 -3.90 5.70 -4.50
N PHE A 17 -4.16 4.92 -3.47
CA PHE A 17 -5.01 5.31 -2.36
C PHE A 17 -4.24 6.15 -1.34
N LEU A 18 -3.07 5.66 -0.91
CA LEU A 18 -2.16 6.37 -0.01
C LEU A 18 -0.71 6.16 -0.45
N ASN A 19 0.15 7.16 -0.21
CA ASN A 19 1.58 7.02 -0.44
C ASN A 19 2.41 7.87 0.51
N TYR A 20 3.59 7.36 0.83
CA TYR A 20 4.57 8.03 1.68
C TYR A 20 5.95 8.04 1.02
N PRO A 21 6.60 9.20 0.92
CA PRO A 21 6.07 10.57 1.12
C PRO A 21 4.88 10.91 0.20
N GLU A 22 4.13 11.97 0.53
CA GLU A 22 2.87 12.36 -0.16
C GLU A 22 3.03 12.63 -1.66
N ASN A 23 4.24 13.03 -2.09
CA ASN A 23 4.55 13.26 -3.49
C ASN A 23 5.41 12.13 -4.05
N ILE A 24 4.82 11.29 -4.89
CA ILE A 24 5.54 10.30 -5.71
C ILE A 24 5.64 10.77 -7.16
N PRO A 25 6.76 10.50 -7.86
CA PRO A 25 6.88 10.83 -9.28
C PRO A 25 5.78 10.14 -10.12
N SER A 26 5.21 10.84 -11.10
CA SER A 26 4.18 10.29 -11.99
C SER A 26 4.64 9.00 -12.70
N SER A 27 5.93 8.91 -13.02
CA SER A 27 6.54 7.72 -13.61
C SER A 27 6.57 6.50 -12.68
N VAL A 28 6.53 6.71 -11.36
CA VAL A 28 6.39 5.65 -10.36
C VAL A 28 4.91 5.30 -10.18
N ARG A 29 4.06 6.32 -9.98
CA ARG A 29 2.60 6.18 -9.88
C ARG A 29 2.04 5.32 -11.02
N ASN A 30 2.35 5.66 -12.27
CA ASN A 30 1.83 4.95 -13.44
C ASN A 30 2.34 3.50 -13.53
N LYS A 31 3.54 3.19 -13.03
CA LYS A 31 4.04 1.82 -13.02
C LYS A 31 3.36 0.97 -11.96
N VAL A 32 3.23 1.49 -10.74
CA VAL A 32 2.55 0.78 -9.64
C VAL A 32 1.11 0.45 -10.04
N LEU A 33 0.37 1.41 -10.61
CA LEU A 33 -0.98 1.16 -11.12
C LEU A 33 -1.01 0.07 -12.19
N ARG A 34 -0.09 0.12 -13.15
CA ARG A 34 0.00 -0.91 -14.19
C ARG A 34 0.31 -2.30 -13.63
N PHE A 35 1.11 -2.38 -12.57
CA PHE A 35 1.45 -3.66 -11.94
C PHE A 35 0.30 -4.26 -11.16
N PHE A 36 -0.57 -3.42 -10.59
CA PHE A 36 -1.81 -3.87 -9.98
C PHE A 36 -2.75 -4.52 -11.00
N ASP A 37 -2.78 -4.00 -12.23
CA ASP A 37 -3.59 -4.54 -13.34
C ASP A 37 -2.97 -5.78 -14.02
N LEU A 38 -1.76 -6.20 -13.64
CA LEU A 38 -1.17 -7.40 -14.23
C LEU A 38 -1.81 -8.65 -13.65
N ASP A 39 -2.08 -9.62 -14.52
CA ASP A 39 -2.52 -10.96 -14.13
C ASP A 39 -1.29 -11.76 -13.64
N ILE A 40 -0.96 -11.57 -12.36
CA ILE A 40 0.14 -12.26 -11.66
C ILE A 40 -0.51 -13.21 -10.64
N GLU A 41 -0.17 -14.49 -10.71
CA GLU A 41 -0.73 -15.51 -9.81
C GLU A 41 -0.15 -15.39 -8.38
N GLU A 42 1.07 -14.86 -8.26
CA GLU A 42 1.76 -14.69 -6.98
C GLU A 42 1.37 -13.39 -6.26
N GLU A 43 1.07 -13.51 -4.97
CA GLU A 43 0.80 -12.34 -4.11
C GLU A 43 2.03 -11.44 -3.95
N PHE A 44 3.22 -12.04 -3.88
CA PHE A 44 4.48 -11.33 -3.73
C PHE A 44 5.31 -11.40 -5.00
N PHE A 45 5.68 -10.24 -5.53
CA PHE A 45 6.51 -10.16 -6.72
C PHE A 45 7.35 -8.89 -6.75
N GLU A 46 8.43 -8.93 -7.52
CA GLU A 46 9.34 -7.81 -7.70
C GLU A 46 9.56 -7.49 -9.17
N ILE A 47 9.74 -6.20 -9.44
CA ILE A 47 10.05 -5.70 -10.78
C ILE A 47 11.29 -4.81 -10.69
N VAL A 48 12.33 -5.22 -11.42
CA VAL A 48 13.61 -4.50 -11.50
C VAL A 48 13.64 -3.68 -12.78
N LEU A 49 13.72 -2.36 -12.61
CA LEU A 49 13.79 -1.37 -13.68
C LEU A 49 15.26 -1.01 -13.94
N ILE A 50 15.96 -1.88 -14.66
CA ILE A 50 17.42 -1.81 -14.88
C ILE A 50 17.88 -0.41 -15.34
N ASN A 51 17.26 0.12 -16.39
CA ASN A 51 17.63 1.43 -16.96
C ASN A 51 17.36 2.62 -16.01
N GLN A 52 16.56 2.42 -14.96
CA GLN A 52 16.20 3.44 -13.99
C GLN A 52 16.93 3.28 -12.66
N GLY A 53 17.67 2.17 -12.48
CA GLY A 53 18.29 1.82 -11.20
C GLY A 53 17.25 1.79 -10.07
N GLN A 54 16.06 1.25 -10.37
CA GLN A 54 14.93 1.22 -9.44
C GLN A 54 14.37 -0.19 -9.33
N ARG A 55 13.89 -0.54 -8.14
CA ARG A 55 13.15 -1.77 -7.87
C ARG A 55 11.81 -1.42 -7.25
N ILE A 56 10.78 -2.16 -7.64
CA ILE A 56 9.43 -2.07 -7.11
C ILE A 56 9.07 -3.46 -6.59
N VAL A 57 8.88 -3.57 -5.29
CA VAL A 57 8.47 -4.82 -4.63
C VAL A 57 7.03 -4.66 -4.22
N ASN A 58 6.20 -5.65 -4.53
CA ASN A 58 4.75 -5.59 -4.34
C ASN A 58 4.30 -6.78 -3.49
N LEU A 59 3.29 -6.53 -2.67
CA LEU A 59 2.52 -7.55 -1.98
C LEU A 59 1.04 -7.25 -2.19
N TYR A 60 0.37 -8.09 -2.95
CA TYR A 60 -1.08 -8.12 -3.11
C TYR A 60 -1.74 -8.74 -1.88
N PHE A 61 -2.92 -8.25 -1.52
CA PHE A 61 -3.72 -8.79 -0.43
C PHE A 61 -5.18 -8.38 -0.56
N GLU A 62 -6.06 -9.13 0.10
CA GLU A 62 -7.49 -8.86 0.17
C GLU A 62 -7.90 -8.50 1.59
N ILE A 63 -8.85 -7.57 1.72
CA ILE A 63 -9.46 -7.19 2.99
C ILE A 63 -10.94 -7.58 2.94
N PRO A 64 -11.45 -8.41 3.87
CA PRO A 64 -12.88 -8.67 3.98
C PRO A 64 -13.68 -7.38 4.12
N SER A 65 -14.71 -7.22 3.30
CA SER A 65 -15.52 -6.00 3.22
C SER A 65 -16.96 -6.31 2.90
N GLU A 66 -17.84 -5.92 3.81
CA GLU A 66 -19.29 -6.03 3.63
C GLU A 66 -19.83 -5.04 2.58
N TRP A 67 -19.04 -4.04 2.21
CA TRP A 67 -19.41 -3.01 1.24
C TRP A 67 -18.94 -3.37 -0.18
N ALA A 68 -17.93 -4.23 -0.30
CA ALA A 68 -17.48 -4.74 -1.58
C ALA A 68 -18.47 -5.75 -2.15
N ARG A 69 -18.78 -5.64 -3.45
CA ARG A 69 -19.67 -6.58 -4.16
C ARG A 69 -19.19 -8.04 -4.10
N GLY A 70 -17.87 -8.24 -4.09
CA GLY A 70 -17.24 -9.56 -3.99
C GLY A 70 -16.95 -10.01 -2.56
N GLY A 71 -17.35 -9.23 -1.54
CA GLY A 71 -17.03 -9.49 -0.15
C GLY A 71 -15.60 -9.13 0.26
N VAL A 72 -14.78 -8.62 -0.66
CA VAL A 72 -13.38 -8.26 -0.43
C VAL A 72 -12.99 -6.98 -1.17
N GLU A 73 -12.16 -6.17 -0.53
CA GLU A 73 -11.41 -5.08 -1.17
C GLU A 73 -10.06 -5.62 -1.64
N MET A 74 -9.73 -5.39 -2.91
CA MET A 74 -8.43 -5.77 -3.45
C MET A 74 -7.45 -4.63 -3.25
N ALA A 75 -6.30 -4.94 -2.64
CA ALA A 75 -5.27 -3.96 -2.34
C ALA A 75 -3.87 -4.51 -2.64
N MET A 76 -2.93 -3.59 -2.82
CA MET A 76 -1.52 -3.93 -3.02
C MET A 76 -0.67 -2.88 -2.33
N ILE A 77 0.29 -3.34 -1.54
CA ILE A 77 1.31 -2.49 -0.96
C ILE A 77 2.61 -2.64 -1.73
N SER A 78 3.20 -1.52 -2.11
CA SER A 78 4.40 -1.47 -2.93
C SER A 78 5.49 -0.64 -2.27
N VAL A 79 6.72 -1.15 -2.27
CA VAL A 79 7.92 -0.39 -1.92
C VAL A 79 8.72 -0.07 -3.17
N VAL A 80 8.99 1.20 -3.38
CA VAL A 80 9.80 1.70 -4.49
C VAL A 80 11.13 2.22 -3.96
N MET A 81 12.23 1.62 -4.41
CA MET A 81 13.56 1.86 -3.89
C MET A 81 14.62 1.92 -5.00
N LYS A 82 15.73 2.59 -4.72
CA LYS A 82 16.94 2.62 -5.58
C LYS A 82 18.02 1.66 -5.09
N THR A 83 18.14 1.54 -3.77
CA THR A 83 19.07 0.62 -3.12
C THR A 83 18.51 -0.80 -3.16
N GLU A 84 19.39 -1.76 -3.41
CA GLU A 84 19.05 -3.17 -3.34
C GLU A 84 19.09 -3.64 -1.88
N TYR A 85 17.96 -4.16 -1.41
CA TYR A 85 17.83 -4.82 -0.13
C TYR A 85 17.37 -6.26 -0.37
N ASP A 86 17.68 -7.14 0.58
CA ASP A 86 17.23 -8.53 0.52
C ASP A 86 15.70 -8.61 0.35
N SER A 87 15.23 -9.44 -0.60
CA SER A 87 13.81 -9.57 -0.90
C SER A 87 13.00 -10.14 0.27
N SER A 88 13.58 -11.04 1.07
CA SER A 88 12.90 -11.58 2.26
C SER A 88 12.73 -10.49 3.31
N LEU A 89 13.72 -9.61 3.48
CA LEU A 89 13.61 -8.47 4.39
C LEU A 89 12.48 -7.50 3.98
N ILE A 90 12.31 -7.26 2.67
CA ILE A 90 11.21 -6.42 2.17
C ILE A 90 9.87 -7.14 2.31
N TYR A 91 9.82 -8.44 2.02
CA TYR A 91 8.63 -9.26 2.19
C TYR A 91 8.13 -9.23 3.64
N ASP A 92 9.01 -9.51 4.61
CA ASP A 92 8.68 -9.48 6.03
C ASP A 92 8.13 -8.12 6.44
N PHE A 93 8.78 -7.03 5.98
CA PHE A 93 8.30 -5.67 6.21
C PHE A 93 6.91 -5.40 5.64
N LEU A 94 6.64 -5.82 4.39
CA LEU A 94 5.34 -5.62 3.77
C LEU A 94 4.26 -6.47 4.43
N LYS A 95 4.60 -7.71 4.80
CA LYS A 95 3.71 -8.63 5.48
C LYS A 95 3.29 -8.10 6.85
N ASP A 96 4.22 -7.59 7.64
CA ASP A 96 3.93 -6.96 8.93
C ASP A 96 2.92 -5.81 8.78
N ILE A 97 3.03 -5.00 7.72
CA ILE A 97 2.07 -3.93 7.43
C ILE A 97 0.71 -4.49 7.06
N VAL A 98 0.66 -5.48 6.16
CA VAL A 98 -0.59 -6.10 5.70
C VAL A 98 -1.33 -6.75 6.86
N GLU A 99 -0.63 -7.49 7.71
CA GLU A 99 -1.21 -8.10 8.91
C GLU A 99 -1.80 -7.04 9.84
N GLU A 100 -1.10 -5.94 10.09
CA GLU A 100 -1.63 -4.85 10.91
C GLU A 100 -2.87 -4.18 10.28
N ILE A 101 -2.89 -4.01 8.95
CA ILE A 101 -4.04 -3.47 8.23
C ILE A 101 -5.23 -4.42 8.38
N ILE A 102 -5.06 -5.71 8.06
CA ILE A 102 -6.16 -6.70 8.08
C ILE A 102 -6.74 -6.88 9.48
N LEU A 103 -5.91 -6.81 10.52
CA LEU A 103 -6.34 -6.89 11.93
C LEU A 103 -7.01 -5.61 12.44
N THR A 104 -7.03 -4.53 11.66
CA THR A 104 -7.71 -3.29 12.03
C THR A 104 -9.21 -3.41 11.72
N ASP A 105 -10.02 -3.36 12.78
CA ASP A 105 -11.48 -3.44 12.67
C ASP A 105 -12.04 -2.41 11.70
N ASN A 106 -12.88 -2.86 10.75
CA ASN A 106 -13.54 -2.02 9.76
C ASN A 106 -12.59 -1.19 8.88
N VAL A 107 -11.32 -1.58 8.73
CA VAL A 107 -10.34 -0.82 7.93
C VAL A 107 -10.79 -0.63 6.47
N PHE A 108 -11.59 -1.56 5.93
CA PHE A 108 -12.14 -1.47 4.57
C PHE A 108 -12.93 -0.17 4.34
N LYS A 109 -13.57 0.38 5.39
CA LYS A 109 -14.31 1.65 5.32
C LYS A 109 -13.40 2.81 4.89
N SER A 110 -12.11 2.75 5.17
CA SER A 110 -11.16 3.79 4.75
C SER A 110 -11.18 4.02 3.24
N PHE A 111 -11.35 2.97 2.41
CA PHE A 111 -11.32 3.08 0.95
C PHE A 111 -12.46 3.90 0.36
N TYR A 112 -13.50 4.17 1.14
CA TYR A 112 -14.67 4.96 0.76
C TYR A 112 -14.52 6.46 1.10
N LYS A 113 -13.35 6.89 1.62
CA LYS A 113 -13.07 8.28 2.01
C LYS A 113 -13.28 9.31 0.89
N PHE A 114 -13.13 8.89 -0.36
CA PHE A 114 -13.23 9.74 -1.54
C PHE A 114 -14.43 9.40 -2.42
N ASP A 115 -15.39 8.65 -1.87
CA ASP A 115 -16.61 8.25 -2.58
C ASP A 115 -17.74 9.23 -2.29
N ASP A 116 -18.56 9.49 -3.31
CA ASP A 116 -19.67 10.45 -3.23
C ASP A 116 -20.88 9.92 -2.43
N PHE A 117 -20.83 8.68 -1.93
CA PHE A 117 -21.99 7.98 -1.37
C PHE A 117 -22.02 7.89 0.16
N HIS A 118 -20.93 8.27 0.85
CA HIS A 118 -20.79 8.09 2.31
C HIS A 118 -20.46 9.38 3.08
N TYR A 119 -21.08 10.50 2.70
CA TYR A 119 -20.86 11.78 3.39
C TYR A 119 -21.13 11.69 4.90
N ASN A 120 -20.16 12.18 5.69
CA ASN A 120 -20.18 12.30 7.16
C ASN A 120 -20.18 10.99 7.97
N ASP A 121 -19.74 9.86 7.39
CA ASP A 121 -19.47 8.67 8.19
C ASP A 121 -18.14 8.84 8.94
N ILE A 122 -18.23 9.04 10.26
CA ILE A 122 -17.07 9.23 11.13
C ILE A 122 -16.13 8.02 11.13
N GLU A 123 -16.65 6.81 10.91
CA GLU A 123 -15.82 5.61 10.88
C GLU A 123 -14.92 5.56 9.65
N ILE A 124 -15.37 6.11 8.51
CA ILE A 124 -14.53 6.26 7.31
C ILE A 124 -13.34 7.17 7.63
N ASP A 125 -13.59 8.31 8.27
CA ASP A 125 -12.56 9.28 8.61
C ASP A 125 -11.55 8.71 9.63
N LEU A 126 -12.05 8.03 10.66
CA LEU A 126 -11.23 7.39 11.67
C LEU A 126 -10.35 6.29 11.06
N ASN A 127 -10.93 5.40 10.25
CA ASN A 127 -10.20 4.31 9.60
C ASN A 127 -9.17 4.84 8.59
N TYR A 128 -9.50 5.89 7.85
CA TYR A 128 -8.56 6.55 6.95
C TYR A 128 -7.33 7.10 7.70
N GLU A 129 -7.54 7.78 8.83
CA GLU A 129 -6.44 8.28 9.65
C GLU A 129 -5.65 7.17 10.36
N ILE A 130 -6.30 6.06 10.75
CA ILE A 130 -5.63 4.87 11.28
C ILE A 130 -4.71 4.27 10.22
N LEU A 131 -5.23 4.03 9.01
CA LEU A 131 -4.47 3.45 7.90
C LEU A 131 -3.26 4.33 7.52
N LYS A 132 -3.44 5.66 7.46
CA LYS A 132 -2.34 6.61 7.30
C LYS A 132 -1.26 6.46 8.37
N LYS A 133 -1.65 6.34 9.64
CA LYS A 133 -0.70 6.17 10.76
C LYS A 133 0.07 4.86 10.67
N ILE A 134 -0.61 3.76 10.33
CA ILE A 134 0.01 2.44 10.13
C ILE A 134 1.12 2.56 9.08
N LEU A 135 0.77 3.00 7.86
CA LEU A 135 1.70 3.11 6.75
C LEU A 135 2.90 4.02 7.06
N ARG A 136 2.63 5.20 7.62
CA ARG A 136 3.68 6.16 7.96
C ARG A 136 4.65 5.61 8.99
N ARG A 137 4.13 5.12 10.11
CA ARG A 137 4.93 4.61 11.23
C ARG A 137 5.76 3.40 10.80
N SER A 138 5.19 2.51 10.01
CA SER A 138 5.89 1.32 9.53
C SER A 138 7.04 1.70 8.59
N LEU A 139 6.83 2.64 7.67
CA LEU A 139 7.92 3.14 6.81
C LEU A 139 9.03 3.83 7.63
N GLU A 140 8.68 4.67 8.60
CA GLU A 140 9.63 5.35 9.49
C GLU A 140 10.51 4.33 10.25
N ARG A 141 9.88 3.37 10.94
CA ARG A 141 10.59 2.28 11.65
C ARG A 141 11.48 1.45 10.73
N PHE A 142 11.01 1.17 9.52
CA PHE A 142 11.78 0.40 8.56
C PHE A 142 13.03 1.15 8.09
N ILE A 143 12.90 2.44 7.78
CA ILE A 143 14.05 3.30 7.43
C ILE A 143 15.03 3.39 8.60
N GLU A 144 14.56 3.51 9.84
CA GLU A 144 15.41 3.50 11.04
C GLU A 144 16.22 2.20 11.15
N LYS A 145 15.55 1.04 11.02
CA LYS A 145 16.17 -0.29 11.01
C LYS A 145 17.24 -0.42 9.91
N LEU A 146 16.96 0.09 8.71
CA LEU A 146 17.89 0.04 7.59
C LEU A 146 19.09 0.99 7.74
N THR A 147 18.92 2.13 8.42
CA THR A 147 19.96 3.16 8.55
C THR A 147 20.75 3.07 9.86
N GLY A 148 20.34 2.20 10.79
CA GLY A 148 20.96 2.07 12.11
C GLY A 148 20.80 3.31 12.99
N LYS A 149 19.88 4.23 12.65
CA LYS A 149 19.59 5.44 13.43
C LYS A 149 18.43 5.17 14.38
N ASN A 150 18.71 5.11 15.67
CA ASN A 150 17.67 5.27 16.70
C ASN A 150 17.31 6.76 16.77
N ILE A 151 16.14 7.16 16.28
CA ILE A 151 15.61 8.50 16.55
C ILE A 151 15.01 8.45 17.96
N LYS A 152 15.63 9.22 18.87
CA LYS A 152 15.13 9.43 20.24
C LYS A 152 13.90 10.33 20.23
#